data_AF-A0A0E2BGQ9-F1
#
_entry.id   AF-A0A0E2BGQ9-F1
#
_cell.length_a   1.000
_cell.length_b   1.000
_cell.length_c   1.000
_cell.angle_alpha   90.00
_cell.angle_beta   90.00
_cell.angle_gamma   90.00
#
_symmetry.space_group_name_H-M   'P 1'
#
loop_
_entity.id
_entity.type
_entity.pdbx_description
1 polymer ?
#
loop_
_entity_poly.entity_id
_entity_poly.type
_entity_poly.pdbx_seq_one_letter_code
_entity_poly.pdbx_strand_id
1 'polypeptide(L)'
;MPDPQLSTKVFLFRLNNYSINKEHTLLEKFEAYGLNDYWQGYNVPGRPEIKGVYFVPDTTDLRTQVERLSSESVTIDVKVLGTYNLFEIPSSIFGPKKDDTERVLGLPLPYIILGILILLLVLGVIK
;
A
#
# COMPACT_ATOMS: atom_id res chain seq x y z
N MET A 1 -23.55 28.52 -3.35
CA MET A 1 -22.48 27.99 -4.21
C MET A 1 -21.55 27.21 -3.28
N PRO A 2 -21.40 25.88 -3.41
CA PRO A 2 -20.55 25.15 -2.49
C PRO A 2 -19.08 25.50 -2.77
N ASP A 3 -18.29 25.66 -1.70
CA ASP A 3 -16.89 26.05 -1.73
C ASP A 3 -16.04 25.05 -2.55
N PRO A 4 -15.28 25.49 -3.56
CA PRO A 4 -14.40 24.61 -4.35
C PRO A 4 -13.14 24.15 -3.57
N GLN A 5 -13.03 24.53 -2.29
CA GLN A 5 -12.01 24.06 -1.36
C GLN A 5 -12.55 23.04 -0.36
N LEU A 6 -13.46 22.14 -0.79
CA LEU A 6 -13.56 20.84 -0.11
C LEU A 6 -12.16 20.22 -0.20
N SER A 7 -11.39 20.36 0.87
CA SER A 7 -10.01 19.92 0.97
C SER A 7 -9.91 18.49 0.44
N THR A 8 -9.36 18.32 -0.76
CA THR A 8 -9.06 16.99 -1.35
C THR A 8 -7.93 16.29 -0.61
N LYS A 9 -7.50 16.84 0.53
CA LYS A 9 -6.63 16.16 1.48
C LYS A 9 -7.38 14.99 2.10
N VAL A 10 -6.75 13.83 1.96
CA VAL A 10 -7.23 12.57 2.48
C VAL A 10 -6.14 11.96 3.34
N PHE A 11 -6.56 11.27 4.39
CA PHE A 11 -5.70 10.44 5.21
C PHE A 11 -5.68 9.03 4.62
N LEU A 12 -4.53 8.63 4.11
CA LEU A 12 -4.32 7.41 3.34
C LEU A 12 -3.68 6.33 4.22
N PHE A 13 -4.20 5.12 4.15
CA PHE A 13 -3.70 3.99 4.90
C PHE A 13 -3.93 2.69 4.14
N ARG A 14 -3.20 1.64 4.52
CA ARG A 14 -3.16 0.37 3.82
C ARG A 14 -3.28 -0.79 4.78
N LEU A 15 -4.10 -1.77 4.42
CA LEU A 15 -4.11 -3.08 5.03
C LEU A 15 -2.89 -3.88 4.57
N ASN A 16 -1.95 -4.12 5.47
CA ASN A 16 -0.79 -4.97 5.20
C ASN A 16 -1.23 -6.44 5.06
N ASN A 17 -0.52 -7.17 4.21
CA ASN A 17 -0.79 -8.59 3.95
C ASN A 17 -2.28 -8.85 3.65
N TYR A 18 -2.79 -8.08 2.68
CA TYR A 18 -4.18 -8.08 2.25
C TYR A 18 -4.70 -9.52 2.02
N SER A 19 -5.86 -9.81 2.61
CA SER A 19 -6.66 -10.99 2.33
C SER A 19 -8.15 -10.63 2.46
N ILE A 20 -9.02 -11.36 1.77
CA ILE A 20 -10.47 -11.11 1.79
C ILE A 20 -11.02 -11.15 3.22
N ASN A 21 -10.57 -12.11 4.03
CA ASN A 21 -11.00 -12.23 5.42
C ASN A 21 -10.58 -11.01 6.26
N LYS A 22 -9.35 -10.50 6.07
CA LYS A 22 -8.87 -9.33 6.80
C LYS A 22 -9.56 -8.04 6.35
N GLU A 23 -9.87 -7.92 5.06
CA GLU A 23 -10.67 -6.82 4.55
C GLU A 23 -12.06 -6.85 5.18
N HIS A 24 -12.71 -8.01 5.25
CA HIS A 24 -14.00 -8.14 5.92
C HIS A 24 -13.94 -7.68 7.38
N THR A 25 -12.95 -8.15 8.15
CA THR A 25 -12.76 -7.71 9.54
C THR A 25 -12.46 -6.20 9.63
N LEU A 26 -11.71 -5.63 8.68
CA LEU A 26 -11.46 -4.19 8.64
C LEU A 26 -12.76 -3.40 8.43
N LEU A 27 -13.64 -3.86 7.54
CA LEU A 27 -14.93 -3.22 7.29
C LEU A 27 -15.86 -3.30 8.51
N GLU A 28 -15.92 -4.44 9.20
CA GLU A 28 -16.65 -4.58 10.48
C GLU A 28 -16.12 -3.59 11.53
N LYS A 29 -14.80 -3.39 11.56
CA LYS A 29 -14.20 -2.41 12.47
C LYS A 29 -14.47 -0.98 12.03
N PHE A 30 -14.51 -0.66 10.75
CA PHE A 30 -14.90 0.69 10.32
C PHE A 30 -16.30 1.06 10.83
N GLU A 31 -17.23 0.11 10.85
CA GLU A 31 -18.55 0.31 11.46
C GLU A 31 -18.44 0.59 12.96
N ALA A 32 -17.71 -0.24 13.71
CA ALA A 32 -17.52 -0.06 15.15
C ALA A 32 -16.84 1.27 15.55
N TYR A 33 -15.99 1.81 14.68
CA TYR A 33 -15.26 3.07 14.91
C TYR A 33 -15.92 4.29 14.23
N GLY A 34 -17.12 4.14 13.66
CA GLY A 34 -17.85 5.24 13.02
C GLY A 34 -17.23 5.76 11.73
N LEU A 35 -16.38 4.96 11.08
CA LEU A 35 -15.68 5.29 9.84
C LEU A 35 -16.48 4.90 8.58
N ASN A 36 -17.55 4.10 8.72
CA ASN A 36 -18.25 3.44 7.61
C ASN A 36 -18.72 4.39 6.49
N ASP A 37 -19.16 5.60 6.84
CA ASP A 37 -19.67 6.58 5.87
C ASP A 37 -18.57 7.44 5.23
N TYR A 38 -17.34 7.35 5.74
CA TYR A 38 -16.24 8.25 5.39
C TYR A 38 -15.10 7.57 4.65
N TRP A 39 -15.00 6.24 4.74
CA TRP A 39 -13.93 5.51 4.07
C TRP A 39 -14.26 5.28 2.60
N GLN A 40 -13.22 5.29 1.77
CA GLN A 40 -13.30 4.84 0.38
C GLN A 40 -12.07 4.03 0.02
N GLY A 41 -12.26 3.05 -0.87
CA GLY A 41 -11.15 2.30 -1.46
C GLY A 41 -10.35 3.18 -2.43
N TYR A 42 -9.02 3.12 -2.33
CA TYR A 42 -8.12 3.77 -3.27
C TYR A 42 -7.52 2.76 -4.23
N ASN A 43 -7.79 2.95 -5.53
CA ASN A 43 -7.13 2.18 -6.57
C ASN A 43 -5.84 2.90 -6.99
N VAL A 44 -4.69 2.27 -6.71
CA VAL A 44 -3.39 2.86 -7.03
C VAL A 44 -3.20 2.91 -8.56
N PRO A 45 -3.04 4.11 -9.16
CA PRO A 45 -2.90 4.24 -10.60
C PRO A 45 -1.69 3.46 -11.14
N GLY A 46 -1.91 2.64 -12.17
CA GLY A 46 -0.86 1.86 -12.82
C GLY A 46 -0.22 0.80 -11.92
N ARG A 47 -0.87 0.42 -10.80
CA ARG A 47 -0.45 -0.64 -9.88
C ARG A 47 -1.64 -1.46 -9.35
N PRO A 48 -2.38 -2.20 -10.21
CA PRO A 48 -3.52 -3.01 -9.79
C PRO A 48 -3.15 -4.15 -8.82
N GLU A 49 -1.88 -4.51 -8.72
CA GLU A 49 -1.34 -5.47 -7.76
C GLU A 49 -1.41 -4.97 -6.30
N ILE A 50 -1.56 -3.67 -6.09
CA ILE A 50 -1.64 -3.06 -4.77
C ILE A 50 -3.11 -2.95 -4.35
N LYS A 51 -3.50 -3.86 -3.45
CA LYS A 51 -4.85 -3.93 -2.87
C LYS A 51 -4.88 -3.49 -1.42
N GLY A 52 -6.09 -3.24 -0.92
CA GLY A 52 -6.34 -2.89 0.48
C GLY A 52 -5.84 -1.50 0.85
N VAL A 53 -5.87 -0.55 -0.08
CA VAL A 53 -5.58 0.86 0.22
C VAL A 53 -6.90 1.58 0.39
N TYR A 54 -7.01 2.35 1.45
CA TYR A 54 -8.22 3.09 1.79
C TYR A 54 -7.85 4.51 2.19
N PHE A 55 -8.83 5.40 2.12
CA PHE A 55 -8.68 6.75 2.61
C PHE A 55 -9.94 7.24 3.31
N VAL A 56 -9.75 8.22 4.19
CA VAL A 56 -10.81 9.03 4.80
C VAL A 56 -10.50 10.51 4.60
N PRO A 57 -11.48 11.42 4.62
CA PRO A 57 -11.22 12.87 4.64
C PRO A 57 -10.23 13.25 5.75
N ASP A 58 -9.31 14.17 5.46
CA ASP A 58 -8.32 14.61 6.43
C ASP A 58 -8.93 15.53 7.49
N THR A 59 -9.60 14.91 8.46
CA THR A 59 -10.11 15.57 9.66
C THR A 59 -9.46 14.95 10.89
N THR A 60 -9.25 15.74 11.94
CA THR A 60 -8.60 15.29 13.17
C THR A 60 -9.32 14.10 13.80
N ASP A 61 -10.66 14.10 13.77
CA ASP A 61 -11.48 13.03 14.34
C ASP A 61 -11.29 11.71 13.58
N LEU A 62 -11.50 11.71 12.26
CA LEU A 62 -11.36 10.50 11.43
C LEU A 62 -9.94 9.93 11.46
N ARG A 63 -8.92 10.80 11.45
CA ARG A 63 -7.52 10.39 11.60
C ARG A 63 -7.30 9.65 12.92
N THR A 64 -7.81 10.21 14.02
CA THR A 64 -7.69 9.62 15.35
C THR A 64 -8.36 8.25 15.40
N GLN A 65 -9.53 8.10 14.77
CA GLN A 65 -10.23 6.81 14.73
C GLN A 65 -9.46 5.76 13.93
N VAL A 66 -8.86 6.12 12.79
CA VAL A 66 -8.01 5.19 12.02
C VAL A 66 -6.74 4.80 12.80
N GLU A 67 -6.11 5.74 13.50
CA GLU A 67 -4.95 5.46 14.35
C GLU A 67 -5.29 4.55 15.53
N ARG A 68 -6.45 4.76 16.17
CA ARG A 68 -6.97 3.86 17.21
C ARG A 68 -7.26 2.48 16.66
N LEU A 69 -7.93 2.39 15.51
CA LEU A 69 -8.20 1.13 14.83
C LEU A 69 -6.90 0.34 14.57
N SER A 70 -5.88 1.02 14.03
CA SER A 70 -4.55 0.45 13.77
C SER A 70 -3.85 -0.02 15.05
N SER A 71 -4.01 0.71 16.15
CA SER A 71 -3.36 0.40 17.43
C SER A 71 -4.07 -0.70 18.23
N GLU A 72 -5.39 -0.74 18.19
CA GLU A 72 -6.21 -1.65 19.00
C GLU A 72 -6.48 -2.99 18.30
N SER A 73 -6.50 -3.00 16.96
CA SER A 73 -6.78 -4.23 16.21
C SER A 73 -5.51 -5.04 15.97
N VAL A 74 -5.11 -5.85 16.96
CA VAL A 74 -3.98 -6.79 16.85
C VAL A 74 -4.10 -7.74 15.65
N THR A 75 -5.33 -8.04 15.23
CA THR A 75 -5.63 -8.91 14.09
C THR A 75 -5.49 -8.23 12.73
N ILE A 76 -5.47 -6.89 12.70
CA ILE A 76 -5.49 -6.09 11.48
C ILE A 76 -4.26 -5.19 11.46
N ASP A 77 -3.27 -5.61 10.68
CA ASP A 77 -2.06 -4.81 10.46
C ASP A 77 -2.38 -3.69 9.45
N VAL A 78 -2.72 -2.50 9.96
CA VAL A 78 -2.96 -1.30 9.16
C VAL A 78 -1.72 -0.41 9.20
N LYS A 79 -1.15 -0.14 8.02
CA LYS A 79 -0.05 0.80 7.82
C LYS A 79 -0.58 2.16 7.39
N VAL A 80 -0.35 3.17 8.22
CA VAL A 80 -0.59 4.57 7.84
C VAL A 80 0.43 5.01 6.79
N LEU A 81 -0.06 5.56 5.68
CA LEU A 81 0.80 6.10 4.60
C LEU A 81 0.98 7.61 4.75
N GLY A 82 0.01 8.30 5.36
CA GLY A 82 0.06 9.73 5.65
C GLY A 82 -1.09 10.51 5.04
N THR A 83 -0.95 11.84 5.01
CA THR A 83 -1.95 12.75 4.45
C THR A 83 -1.51 13.24 3.08
N TYR A 84 -2.37 13.14 2.08
CA TYR A 84 -2.05 13.55 0.70
C TYR A 84 -3.26 14.19 0.03
N ASN A 85 -3.02 14.97 -1.03
CA ASN A 85 -4.07 15.37 -1.95
C ASN A 85 -4.44 14.16 -2.83
N LEU A 86 -5.73 13.83 -2.93
CA LEU A 86 -6.24 12.64 -3.62
C LEU A 86 -5.71 12.47 -5.06
N PHE A 87 -5.46 13.60 -5.75
CA PHE A 87 -4.98 13.63 -7.13
C PHE A 87 -3.45 13.68 -7.27
N GLU A 88 -2.72 13.89 -6.17
CA GLU A 88 -1.28 14.10 -6.16
C GLU A 88 -0.57 13.14 -5.21
N ILE A 89 -1.04 11.88 -5.14
CA ILE A 89 -0.46 10.85 -4.27
C ILE A 89 0.83 10.30 -4.92
N PRO A 90 2.01 10.47 -4.28
CA PRO A 90 3.27 10.04 -4.86
C PRO A 90 3.36 8.51 -4.87
N SER A 91 3.65 7.93 -6.05
CA SER A 91 3.70 6.46 -6.20
C SER A 91 4.77 5.75 -5.35
N SER A 92 5.79 6.48 -4.89
CA SER A 92 6.90 5.97 -4.08
C SER A 92 6.45 5.45 -2.70
N ILE A 93 5.35 5.98 -2.13
CA ILE A 93 4.85 5.57 -0.81
C ILE A 93 4.34 4.13 -0.82
N PHE A 94 3.99 3.61 -2.00
CA PHE A 94 3.50 2.26 -2.19
C PHE A 94 4.62 1.22 -2.37
N GLY A 95 5.88 1.66 -2.38
CA GLY A 95 7.06 0.81 -2.51
C GLY A 95 7.55 0.64 -3.96
N PRO A 96 8.66 -0.09 -4.16
CA PRO A 96 9.19 -0.36 -5.50
C PRO A 96 8.17 -1.13 -6.34
N LYS A 97 8.14 -0.88 -7.65
CA LYS A 97 7.33 -1.67 -8.57
C LYS A 97 7.94 -3.07 -8.64
N LYS A 98 7.11 -4.11 -8.74
CA LYS A 98 7.63 -5.48 -8.93
C LYS A 98 8.56 -5.55 -10.15
N ASP A 99 8.21 -4.85 -11.23
CA ASP A 99 9.03 -4.74 -12.44
C ASP A 99 10.41 -4.10 -12.19
N ASP A 100 10.53 -3.20 -11.21
CA ASP A 100 11.81 -2.58 -10.84
C ASP A 100 12.65 -3.52 -9.95
N THR A 101 11.99 -4.36 -9.16
CA THR A 101 12.66 -5.27 -8.21
C THR A 101 13.23 -6.50 -8.92
N GLU A 102 12.61 -6.93 -10.02
CA GLU A 102 13.12 -7.99 -10.87
C GLU A 102 14.30 -7.54 -11.75
N ARG A 103 14.64 -6.25 -11.73
CA ARG A 103 15.71 -5.66 -12.54
C ARG A 103 16.84 -5.14 -11.65
N VAL A 104 17.97 -5.83 -11.67
CA VAL A 104 19.23 -5.30 -11.10
C VAL A 104 20.05 -4.77 -12.28
N LEU A 105 20.51 -3.51 -12.21
CA LEU A 105 21.23 -2.85 -13.31
C LEU A 105 20.46 -2.80 -14.65
N GLY A 106 19.12 -2.85 -14.61
CA GLY A 106 18.27 -2.89 -15.80
C GLY A 106 18.18 -4.26 -16.49
N LEU A 107 18.84 -5.28 -15.96
CA LEU A 107 18.79 -6.66 -16.46
C LEU A 107 17.86 -7.51 -15.56
N PRO A 108 17.03 -8.40 -16.13
CA PRO A 108 16.21 -9.29 -15.33
C PRO A 108 17.09 -10.23 -14.48
N LEU A 109 16.77 -10.34 -13.20
CA LEU A 109 17.40 -11.23 -12.21
C LEU A 109 17.75 -12.64 -12.73
N PRO A 110 16.88 -13.36 -13.48
CA PRO A 110 17.23 -14.68 -14.00
C PRO A 110 18.46 -14.67 -14.93
N TYR A 111 18.68 -13.60 -15.72
CA TYR A 111 19.87 -13.51 -16.57
C TYR A 111 21.15 -13.27 -15.78
N ILE A 112 21.07 -12.54 -14.66
CA ILE A 112 22.21 -12.29 -13.78
C ILE A 112 22.61 -13.60 -13.07
N ILE A 113 21.63 -14.33 -12.56
CA ILE A 113 21.84 -15.65 -11.96
C ILE A 113 22.44 -16.61 -13.00
N LEU A 114 21.91 -16.62 -14.23
CA LEU A 114 22.44 -17.45 -15.31
C LEU A 114 23.89 -17.08 -15.69
N GLY A 115 24.21 -15.78 -15.76
CA GLY A 115 25.56 -15.30 -16.02
C GLY A 115 26.57 -15.72 -14.94
N ILE A 116 26.19 -15.61 -13.67
CA ILE A 116 27.00 -16.09 -12.53
C ILE A 116 27.16 -17.62 -12.61
N LEU A 117 26.09 -18.35 -12.93
CA LEU A 117 26.13 -19.81 -13.04
C LEU A 117 27.10 -20.26 -14.14
N ILE A 118 27.05 -19.61 -15.31
CA ILE A 118 27.99 -19.86 -16.42
C ILE A 118 29.42 -19.54 -16.01
N LEU A 119 29.64 -18.41 -15.32
CA LEU A 119 30.97 -18.02 -14.85
C LEU A 119 31.56 -19.05 -13.86
N LEU A 120 30.76 -19.54 -12.92
CA LEU A 120 31.17 -20.60 -11.98
C LEU A 120 31.47 -21.93 -12.68
N LEU A 121 30.74 -22.24 -13.75
CA LEU A 121 30.96 -23.42 -14.58
C LEU A 121 32.30 -23.33 -15.34
N VAL A 122 32.63 -22.16 -15.89
CA VAL A 122 33.91 -21.90 -16.59
C VAL A 122 35.10 -21.90 -15.62
N LEU A 123 34.91 -21.38 -14.41
CA LEU A 123 35.94 -21.37 -13.36
C LEU A 123 36.17 -22.76 -12.71
N GLY A 124 35.41 -23.79 -13.10
CA GLY A 124 35.61 -25.17 -12.63
C GLY A 124 35.30 -25.36 -11.14
N VAL A 125 34.52 -24.46 -10.53
CA VAL A 125 34.16 -24.50 -9.11
C VAL A 125 33.03 -25.50 -8.85
N ILE A 126 32.21 -25.78 -9.86
CA ILE A 126 31.20 -26.85 -9.85
C ILE A 126 31.85 -28.08 -10.48
N LYS A 127 32.20 -29.08 -9.66
CA LYS A 127 32.76 -30.35 -10.10
C LYS A 127 31.72 -31.46 -9.96
#